data_AF-A0A355C751-F1
#
_entry.id   AF-A0A355C751-F1
#
_cell.length_a   1.000
_cell.length_b   1.000
_cell.length_c   1.000
_cell.angle_alpha   90.00
_cell.angle_beta   90.00
_cell.angle_gamma   90.00
#
_symmetry.space_group_name_H-M   'P 1'
#
loop_
_entity.id
_entity.type
_entity.pdbx_description
1 polymer ?
#
loop_
_entity_poly.entity_id
_entity_poly.type
_entity_poly.pdbx_seq_one_letter_code
_entity_poly.pdbx_strand_id
1 'polypeptide(L)'
;MFTKEDLALLRKKNISQQQIDAQLNWLKKGFPFLKILSVASVEKGILRVSKADEEEYRMAWRDSLDAGKKVTKFVPASGAASRMFKDLFTFLDDGNDVPETAFVKTFFNNIGKFAFYDALNETCRNNFGKTVPELIDLGKYKQVVRALLFPDGLNYGNLPKGLLLFHSYEEGNRTPVGEQMTEGTLYAKDKNGVVNIHFTVSEEHKELFELLVAARRLGYELKLGAKFRVSYSVQKPSTDTLAVDMENNPFRDEGGSLLFRPGGHGALIENLNDIDSDFIFIKNIDNVVPDRLKESEALYKQLLGGVLVKMQQRAFGYLGELTSGKCSNGKLQEILKFT
;
A
#
# COMPACT_ATOMS: atom_id res chain seq x y z
N MET A 1 -34.65 -1.18 14.45
CA MET A 1 -35.25 -1.32 13.10
C MET A 1 -34.71 -0.16 12.26
N PHE A 2 -34.24 -0.40 11.03
CA PHE A 2 -33.71 0.67 10.17
C PHE A 2 -34.84 1.57 9.64
N THR A 3 -34.60 2.87 9.57
CA THR A 3 -35.54 3.86 9.02
C THR A 3 -35.51 3.87 7.48
N LYS A 4 -36.39 4.65 6.85
CA LYS A 4 -36.38 4.80 5.39
C LYS A 4 -35.10 5.52 4.90
N GLU A 5 -34.63 6.48 5.68
CA GLU A 5 -33.41 7.23 5.43
C GLU A 5 -32.18 6.31 5.53
N ASP A 6 -32.16 5.40 6.52
CA ASP A 6 -31.12 4.38 6.65
C ASP A 6 -31.07 3.48 5.40
N LEU A 7 -32.22 3.00 4.93
CA LEU A 7 -32.31 2.14 3.74
C LEU A 7 -31.89 2.89 2.47
N ALA A 8 -32.18 4.19 2.37
CA ALA A 8 -31.73 5.01 1.26
C ALA A 8 -30.19 5.21 1.28
N LEU A 9 -29.62 5.44 2.46
CA LEU A 9 -28.17 5.55 2.65
C LEU A 9 -27.45 4.24 2.29
N LEU A 10 -27.98 3.10 2.74
CA LEU A 10 -27.45 1.77 2.41
C LEU A 10 -27.47 1.52 0.90
N ARG A 11 -28.58 1.84 0.22
CA ARG A 11 -28.66 1.76 -1.26
C ARG A 11 -27.64 2.64 -1.95
N LYS A 12 -27.46 3.88 -1.48
CA LYS A 12 -26.46 4.81 -2.03
C LYS A 12 -25.04 4.28 -1.88
N LYS A 13 -24.75 3.61 -0.76
CA LYS A 13 -23.46 2.95 -0.52
C LYS A 13 -23.33 1.58 -1.17
N ASN A 14 -24.36 1.09 -1.85
CA ASN A 14 -24.43 -0.26 -2.42
C ASN A 14 -24.19 -1.36 -1.35
N ILE A 15 -24.74 -1.15 -0.15
CA ILE A 15 -24.73 -2.11 0.95
C ILE A 15 -26.13 -2.69 1.08
N SER A 16 -26.24 -4.02 1.04
CA SER A 16 -27.50 -4.71 1.29
C SER A 16 -27.80 -4.81 2.80
N GLN A 17 -29.08 -4.89 3.16
CA GLN A 17 -29.49 -5.10 4.55
C GLN A 17 -28.90 -6.40 5.13
N GLN A 18 -28.83 -7.47 4.32
CA GLN A 18 -28.24 -8.75 4.74
C GLN A 18 -26.76 -8.62 5.14
N GLN A 19 -25.99 -7.80 4.43
CA GLN A 19 -24.59 -7.52 4.77
C GLN A 19 -24.48 -6.82 6.12
N ILE A 20 -25.36 -5.85 6.40
CA ILE A 20 -25.40 -5.16 7.70
C ILE A 20 -25.78 -6.12 8.82
N ASP A 21 -26.80 -6.94 8.61
CA ASP A 21 -27.24 -7.91 9.61
C ASP A 21 -26.13 -8.92 9.93
N ALA A 22 -25.36 -9.34 8.91
CA ALA A 22 -24.18 -10.18 9.08
C ALA A 22 -23.07 -9.47 9.88
N GLN A 23 -22.76 -8.21 9.55
CA GLN A 23 -21.77 -7.41 10.30
C GLN A 23 -22.15 -7.27 11.78
N LEU A 24 -23.39 -6.91 12.06
CA LEU A 24 -23.89 -6.77 13.45
C LEU A 24 -23.85 -8.11 14.19
N ASN A 25 -24.19 -9.21 13.53
CA ASN A 25 -24.12 -10.53 14.11
C ASN A 25 -22.66 -10.95 14.42
N TRP A 26 -21.69 -10.60 13.57
CA TRP A 26 -20.27 -10.83 13.87
C TRP A 26 -19.79 -10.00 15.05
N LEU A 27 -20.18 -8.73 15.15
CA LEU A 27 -19.83 -7.87 16.27
C LEU A 27 -20.40 -8.39 17.60
N LYS A 28 -21.65 -8.87 17.58
CA LYS A 28 -22.33 -9.46 18.75
C LYS A 28 -21.74 -10.81 19.17
N LYS A 29 -21.47 -11.70 18.21
CA LYS A 29 -20.93 -13.05 18.50
C LYS A 29 -19.42 -13.04 18.75
N GLY A 30 -18.74 -11.99 18.33
CA GLY A 30 -17.28 -11.94 18.27
C GLY A 30 -16.73 -12.77 17.11
N PHE A 31 -15.41 -12.66 16.91
CA PHE A 31 -14.67 -13.46 15.95
C PHE A 31 -13.96 -14.62 16.66
N PRO A 32 -13.92 -15.81 16.07
CA PRO A 32 -13.17 -16.92 16.66
C PRO A 32 -11.69 -16.55 16.75
N PHE A 33 -11.06 -16.90 17.87
CA PHE A 33 -9.62 -16.74 18.00
C PHE A 33 -8.89 -17.63 17.00
N LEU A 34 -7.82 -17.08 16.40
CA LEU A 34 -6.93 -17.88 15.57
C LEU A 34 -6.22 -18.92 16.45
N LYS A 35 -6.29 -20.19 16.04
CA LYS A 35 -5.54 -21.25 16.70
C LYS A 35 -4.07 -21.14 16.30
N ILE A 36 -3.23 -20.71 17.24
CA ILE A 36 -1.78 -20.67 17.05
C ILE A 36 -1.25 -22.11 17.04
N LEU A 37 -0.77 -22.58 15.89
CA LEU A 37 -0.22 -23.93 15.74
C LEU A 37 1.21 -24.02 16.28
N SER A 38 2.08 -23.10 15.85
CA SER A 38 3.47 -23.00 16.26
C SER A 38 4.11 -21.72 15.74
N VAL A 39 5.32 -21.41 16.21
CA VAL A 39 6.19 -20.44 15.53
C VAL A 39 6.55 -20.92 14.12
N ALA A 40 6.72 -19.98 13.19
CA ALA A 40 7.20 -20.29 11.85
C ALA A 40 8.69 -20.67 11.89
N SER A 41 9.05 -21.79 11.28
CA SER A 41 10.42 -22.27 11.13
C SER A 41 10.60 -22.89 9.75
N VAL A 42 11.83 -23.28 9.38
CA VAL A 42 12.08 -23.97 8.10
C VAL A 42 11.28 -25.28 8.02
N GLU A 43 11.09 -25.94 9.15
CA GLU A 43 10.26 -27.14 9.29
C GLU A 43 8.76 -26.82 9.39
N LYS A 44 8.40 -25.55 9.62
CA LYS A 44 7.03 -25.09 9.91
C LYS A 44 6.70 -23.80 9.15
N GLY A 45 6.47 -23.94 7.84
CA GLY A 45 5.88 -22.90 7.00
C GLY A 45 6.86 -21.91 6.35
N ILE A 46 8.16 -21.97 6.64
CA ILE A 46 9.17 -21.17 5.92
C ILE A 46 9.83 -22.02 4.84
N LEU A 47 9.62 -21.64 3.58
CA LEU A 47 10.35 -22.22 2.46
C LEU A 47 11.79 -21.70 2.46
N ARG A 48 12.76 -22.58 2.66
CA ARG A 48 14.19 -22.28 2.47
C ARG A 48 14.59 -22.66 1.04
N VAL A 49 14.86 -21.65 0.22
CA VAL A 49 15.35 -21.83 -1.16
C VAL A 49 16.85 -22.11 -1.12
N SER A 50 17.31 -23.18 -1.78
CA SER A 50 18.74 -23.44 -1.93
C SER A 50 19.32 -22.62 -3.08
N LYS A 51 20.65 -22.45 -3.13
CA LYS A 51 21.31 -21.74 -4.25
C LYS A 51 21.01 -22.35 -5.62
N ALA A 52 20.79 -23.66 -5.70
CA ALA A 52 20.43 -24.31 -6.96
C ALA A 52 18.98 -23.97 -7.36
N ASP A 53 18.07 -23.99 -6.39
CA ASP A 53 16.65 -23.68 -6.62
C ASP A 53 16.43 -22.19 -6.94
N GLU A 54 17.30 -21.30 -6.45
CA GLU A 54 17.22 -19.86 -6.75
C GLU A 54 17.24 -19.60 -8.25
N GLU A 55 18.17 -20.21 -8.98
CA GLU A 55 18.23 -20.03 -10.44
C GLU A 55 17.03 -20.67 -11.14
N GLU A 56 16.58 -21.84 -10.68
CA GLU A 56 15.40 -22.48 -11.23
C GLU A 56 14.14 -21.61 -11.09
N TYR A 57 13.90 -21.04 -9.91
CA TYR A 57 12.76 -20.15 -9.70
C TYR A 57 12.88 -18.85 -10.51
N ARG A 58 14.08 -18.28 -10.59
CA ARG A 58 14.31 -17.08 -11.41
C ARG A 58 14.04 -17.33 -12.90
N MET A 59 14.52 -18.47 -13.42
CA MET A 59 14.23 -18.88 -14.79
C MET A 59 12.74 -19.08 -15.00
N ALA A 60 12.05 -19.77 -14.08
CA ALA A 60 10.61 -19.97 -14.16
C ALA A 60 9.81 -18.66 -14.20
N TRP A 61 10.23 -17.67 -13.40
CA TRP A 61 9.63 -16.35 -13.43
C TRP A 61 9.87 -15.64 -14.77
N ARG A 62 11.13 -15.66 -15.25
CA ARG A 62 11.49 -15.06 -16.54
C ARG A 62 10.72 -15.69 -17.71
N ASP A 63 10.67 -17.02 -17.77
CA ASP A 63 9.94 -17.75 -18.80
C ASP A 63 8.45 -17.39 -18.81
N SER A 64 7.86 -17.13 -17.63
CA SER A 64 6.47 -16.67 -17.54
C SER A 64 6.28 -15.28 -18.16
N LEU A 65 7.23 -14.36 -17.96
CA LEU A 65 7.21 -13.02 -18.58
C LEU A 65 7.38 -13.11 -20.10
N ASP A 66 8.31 -13.95 -20.56
CA ASP A 66 8.60 -14.17 -21.99
C ASP A 66 7.43 -14.85 -22.71
N ALA A 67 6.69 -15.73 -22.01
CA ALA A 67 5.43 -16.29 -22.46
C ALA A 67 4.30 -15.25 -22.59
N GLY A 68 4.51 -14.01 -22.13
CA GLY A 68 3.56 -12.91 -22.23
C GLY A 68 2.50 -12.91 -21.13
N LYS A 69 2.79 -13.51 -19.96
CA LYS A 69 1.90 -13.45 -18.80
C LYS A 69 1.76 -12.03 -18.28
N LYS A 70 0.54 -11.63 -17.97
CA LYS A 70 0.21 -10.29 -17.48
C LYS A 70 0.53 -10.20 -15.99
N VAL A 71 1.44 -9.29 -15.65
CA VAL A 71 1.83 -9.01 -14.27
C VAL A 71 1.36 -7.63 -13.88
N THR A 72 0.71 -7.53 -12.72
CA THR A 72 0.27 -6.26 -12.14
C THR A 72 0.90 -6.07 -10.77
N LYS A 73 1.56 -4.93 -10.59
CA LYS A 73 1.99 -4.47 -9.27
C LYS A 73 0.85 -3.68 -8.62
N PHE A 74 0.23 -4.28 -7.62
CA PHE A 74 -0.90 -3.71 -6.89
C PHE A 74 -0.39 -3.02 -5.62
N VAL A 75 -0.64 -1.72 -5.51
CA VAL A 75 -0.06 -0.86 -4.47
C VAL A 75 -1.18 -0.15 -3.70
N PRO A 76 -1.49 -0.61 -2.48
CA PRO A 76 -2.39 0.12 -1.60
C PRO A 76 -1.79 1.47 -1.19
N ALA A 77 -2.44 2.57 -1.56
CA ALA A 77 -1.92 3.94 -1.44
C ALA A 77 -2.91 4.96 -0.85
N SER A 78 -4.07 4.51 -0.37
CA SER A 78 -5.13 5.36 0.19
C SER A 78 -4.85 5.90 1.61
N GLY A 79 -3.81 5.40 2.28
CA GLY A 79 -3.47 5.80 3.64
C GLY A 79 -2.90 7.22 3.74
N ALA A 80 -3.57 8.08 4.52
CA ALA A 80 -3.04 9.38 4.92
C ALA A 80 -1.77 9.24 5.76
N ALA A 81 -0.84 10.19 5.63
CA ALA A 81 0.40 10.21 6.41
C ALA A 81 0.22 10.70 7.85
N SER A 82 -0.98 11.07 8.28
CA SER A 82 -1.26 11.70 9.59
C SER A 82 -0.64 10.98 10.79
N ARG A 83 -0.64 9.63 10.81
CA ARG A 83 0.01 8.85 11.88
C ARG A 83 1.53 9.02 11.93
N MET A 84 2.17 9.23 10.78
CA MET A 84 3.62 9.47 10.69
C MET A 84 4.02 10.78 11.38
N PHE A 85 3.10 11.75 11.42
CA PHE A 85 3.33 13.07 12.00
C PHE A 85 2.63 13.29 13.34
N LYS A 86 2.13 12.22 13.98
CA LYS A 86 1.36 12.31 15.23
C LYS A 86 2.09 13.12 16.30
N ASP A 87 3.37 12.84 16.54
CA ASP A 87 4.15 13.53 17.56
C ASP A 87 4.43 15.00 17.21
N LEU A 88 4.46 15.35 15.92
CA LEU A 88 4.56 16.74 15.47
C LEU A 88 3.24 17.50 15.65
N PHE A 89 2.10 16.85 15.42
CA PHE A 89 0.79 17.42 15.75
C PHE A 89 0.66 17.63 17.26
N THR A 90 1.01 16.64 18.08
CA THR A 90 1.03 16.78 19.54
C THR A 90 1.92 17.95 19.98
N PHE A 91 3.09 18.14 19.34
CA PHE A 91 3.98 19.26 19.63
C PHE A 91 3.37 20.63 19.28
N LEU A 92 2.56 20.72 18.24
CA LEU A 92 1.85 21.96 17.90
C LEU A 92 0.80 22.34 18.94
N ASP A 93 0.12 21.33 19.49
CA ASP A 93 -0.96 21.51 20.47
C ASP A 93 -0.42 21.74 21.91
N ASP A 94 0.84 21.38 22.17
CA ASP A 94 1.49 21.60 23.46
C ASP A 94 1.76 23.08 23.75
N GLY A 95 1.74 23.46 25.03
CA GLY A 95 2.02 24.84 25.49
C GLY A 95 3.48 25.26 25.32
N ASN A 96 4.39 24.29 25.14
CA ASN A 96 5.81 24.54 24.96
C ASN A 96 6.17 24.90 23.51
N ASP A 97 6.96 25.94 23.31
CA ASP A 97 7.39 26.37 21.96
C ASP A 97 8.69 25.72 21.49
N VAL A 98 9.35 24.96 22.36
CA VAL A 98 10.64 24.31 22.11
C VAL A 98 10.53 22.78 22.12
N PRO A 99 11.31 22.04 21.31
CA PRO A 99 11.33 20.59 21.32
C PRO A 99 11.74 20.02 22.68
N GLU A 100 10.83 19.32 23.37
CA GLU A 100 11.14 18.64 24.64
C GLU A 100 11.26 17.12 24.49
N THR A 101 10.39 16.52 23.69
CA THR A 101 10.35 15.07 23.50
C THR A 101 11.53 14.58 22.67
N ALA A 102 11.97 13.35 22.93
CA ALA A 102 13.08 12.72 22.20
C ALA A 102 12.80 12.67 20.67
N PHE A 103 11.54 12.42 20.29
CA PHE A 103 11.12 12.41 18.89
C PHE A 103 11.32 13.77 18.22
N VAL A 104 10.76 14.85 18.79
CA VAL A 104 10.78 16.18 18.17
C VAL A 104 12.21 16.73 18.14
N LYS A 105 13.00 16.50 19.20
CA LYS A 105 14.44 16.81 19.21
C LYS A 105 15.19 16.09 18.08
N THR A 106 14.95 14.79 17.91
CA THR A 106 15.58 13.99 16.85
C THR A 106 15.18 14.48 15.46
N PHE A 107 13.91 14.84 15.28
CA PHE A 107 13.39 15.40 14.03
C PHE A 107 14.14 16.69 13.65
N PHE A 108 14.21 17.68 14.56
CA PHE A 108 14.89 18.94 14.27
C PHE A 108 16.41 18.79 14.10
N ASN A 109 17.06 17.93 14.90
CA ASN A 109 18.48 17.64 14.76
C ASN A 109 18.84 17.01 13.41
N ASN A 110 17.87 16.40 12.72
CA ASN A 110 18.06 15.77 11.42
C ASN A 110 17.23 16.42 10.32
N ILE A 111 16.67 17.61 10.54
CA ILE A 111 15.72 18.23 9.59
C ILE A 111 16.33 18.43 8.21
N GLY A 112 17.62 18.76 8.16
CA GLY A 112 18.39 18.92 6.92
C GLY A 112 18.65 17.64 6.12
N LYS A 113 18.37 16.46 6.69
CA LYS A 113 18.59 15.16 6.03
C LYS A 113 17.34 14.64 5.29
N PHE A 114 16.18 15.26 5.51
CA PHE A 114 14.96 14.81 4.85
C PHE A 114 14.92 15.22 3.39
N ALA A 115 14.37 14.33 2.55
CA ALA A 115 14.16 14.60 1.12
C ALA A 115 13.23 15.81 0.85
N PHE A 116 12.46 16.26 1.83
CA PHE A 116 11.61 17.44 1.72
C PHE A 116 12.26 18.72 2.25
N TYR A 117 13.51 18.69 2.73
CA TYR A 117 14.13 19.83 3.41
C TYR A 117 14.15 21.09 2.53
N ASP A 118 14.59 21.00 1.29
CA ASP A 118 14.68 22.17 0.41
C ASP A 118 13.30 22.79 0.16
N ALA A 119 12.29 21.95 -0.09
CA ALA A 119 10.91 22.39 -0.27
C ALA A 119 10.33 23.04 1.02
N LEU A 120 10.67 22.49 2.19
CA LEU A 120 10.27 23.04 3.47
C LEU A 120 10.97 24.39 3.73
N ASN A 121 12.26 24.48 3.40
CA ASN A 121 13.06 25.67 3.58
C ASN A 121 12.57 26.83 2.71
N GLU A 122 12.21 26.56 1.45
CA GLU A 122 11.56 27.54 0.58
C GLU A 122 10.17 27.94 1.09
N THR A 123 9.37 26.98 1.55
CA THR A 123 8.06 27.28 2.14
C THR A 123 8.19 28.21 3.35
N CYS A 124 9.15 27.95 4.25
CA CYS A 124 9.43 28.81 5.38
C CYS A 124 9.87 30.22 4.95
N ARG A 125 10.73 30.32 3.93
CA ARG A 125 11.14 31.62 3.36
C ARG A 125 9.94 32.41 2.84
N ASN A 126 9.08 31.76 2.07
CA ASN A 126 7.91 32.41 1.48
C ASN A 126 6.87 32.84 2.53
N ASN A 127 6.62 32.00 3.54
CA ASN A 127 5.58 32.25 4.53
C ASN A 127 6.02 33.18 5.67
N PHE A 128 7.29 33.12 6.06
CA PHE A 128 7.79 33.79 7.28
C PHE A 128 8.99 34.71 7.04
N GLY A 129 9.48 34.81 5.79
CA GLY A 129 10.67 35.60 5.43
C GLY A 129 11.96 35.04 6.03
N LYS A 130 11.97 33.78 6.47
CA LYS A 130 13.10 33.14 7.15
C LYS A 130 13.26 31.69 6.73
N THR A 131 14.50 31.24 6.66
CA THR A 131 14.88 29.85 6.44
C THR A 131 14.57 28.98 7.66
N VAL A 132 14.57 27.66 7.48
CA VAL A 132 14.39 26.69 8.57
C VAL A 132 15.44 26.89 9.69
N PRO A 133 16.76 27.01 9.41
CA PRO A 133 17.76 27.28 10.44
C PRO A 133 17.50 28.58 11.21
N GLU A 134 17.18 29.68 10.52
CA GLU A 134 16.90 30.97 11.19
C GLU A 134 15.67 30.90 12.09
N LEU A 135 14.63 30.16 11.70
CA LEU A 135 13.46 29.93 12.54
C LEU A 135 13.80 29.10 13.78
N ILE A 136 14.66 28.09 13.63
CA ILE A 136 15.13 27.26 14.74
C ILE A 136 15.96 28.09 15.73
N ASP A 137 16.88 28.93 15.24
CA ASP A 137 17.73 29.81 16.06
C ASP A 137 16.91 30.84 16.85
N LEU A 138 15.78 31.28 16.30
CA LEU A 138 14.82 32.18 16.95
C LEU A 138 13.82 31.46 17.88
N GLY A 139 13.96 30.14 18.06
CA GLY A 139 13.04 29.33 18.86
C GLY A 139 11.64 29.17 18.25
N LYS A 140 11.47 29.42 16.94
CA LYS A 140 10.19 29.36 16.21
C LYS A 140 9.94 27.99 15.57
N TYR A 141 10.19 26.92 16.31
CA TYR A 141 10.03 25.53 15.86
C TYR A 141 8.62 25.22 15.33
N LYS A 142 7.58 25.70 16.01
CA LYS A 142 6.19 25.48 15.58
C LYS A 142 5.89 26.07 14.21
N GLN A 143 6.53 27.16 13.80
CA GLN A 143 6.34 27.71 12.45
C GLN A 143 6.84 26.75 11.38
N VAL A 144 8.00 26.11 11.62
CA VAL A 144 8.55 25.08 10.74
C VAL A 144 7.61 23.86 10.66
N VAL A 145 7.09 23.39 11.79
CA VAL A 145 6.15 22.26 11.80
C VAL A 145 4.85 22.62 11.08
N ARG A 146 4.34 23.85 11.26
CA ARG A 146 3.13 24.30 10.55
C ARG A 146 3.33 24.33 9.04
N ALA A 147 4.44 24.90 8.57
CA ALA A 147 4.81 24.91 7.16
C ALA A 147 4.97 23.50 6.56
N LEU A 148 5.31 22.50 7.37
CA LEU A 148 5.35 21.12 6.91
C LEU A 148 3.95 20.50 6.80
N LEU A 149 3.11 20.66 7.82
CA LEU A 149 1.91 19.83 7.98
C LEU A 149 0.64 20.41 7.37
N PHE A 150 0.50 21.74 7.30
CA PHE A 150 -0.76 22.39 6.94
C PHE A 150 -0.85 22.84 5.48
N PRO A 151 -2.07 23.09 4.96
CA PRO A 151 -2.31 23.51 3.57
C PRO A 151 -1.65 24.83 3.14
N ASP A 152 -1.33 25.70 4.10
CA ASP A 152 -0.58 26.95 3.87
C ASP A 152 0.92 26.70 3.62
N GLY A 153 1.39 25.46 3.74
CA GLY A 153 2.74 25.05 3.38
C GLY A 153 2.76 23.79 2.51
N LEU A 154 3.54 22.78 2.91
CA LEU A 154 3.69 21.53 2.17
C LEU A 154 2.49 20.59 2.30
N ASN A 155 1.61 20.81 3.27
CA ASN A 155 0.40 20.03 3.51
C ASN A 155 0.62 18.53 3.79
N TYR A 156 1.79 18.14 4.31
CA TYR A 156 2.13 16.73 4.53
C TYR A 156 1.24 16.02 5.56
N GLY A 157 0.53 16.78 6.40
CA GLY A 157 -0.44 16.26 7.35
C GLY A 157 -1.68 15.64 6.68
N ASN A 158 -2.07 16.18 5.52
CA ASN A 158 -3.26 15.76 4.79
C ASN A 158 -2.93 14.88 3.57
N LEU A 159 -1.72 14.97 3.04
CA LEU A 159 -1.33 14.19 1.86
C LEU A 159 -1.14 12.69 2.19
N PRO A 160 -1.48 11.79 1.26
CA PRO A 160 -1.16 10.38 1.36
C PRO A 160 0.34 10.15 1.19
N LYS A 161 0.87 9.11 1.85
CA LYS A 161 2.32 8.81 1.88
C LYS A 161 2.95 8.73 0.48
N GLY A 162 2.20 8.23 -0.50
CA GLY A 162 2.66 8.09 -1.88
C GLY A 162 3.11 9.39 -2.57
N LEU A 163 2.65 10.53 -2.08
CA LEU A 163 2.93 11.85 -2.65
C LEU A 163 4.04 12.61 -1.91
N LEU A 164 4.51 12.11 -0.76
CA LEU A 164 5.54 12.78 0.03
C LEU A 164 6.93 12.56 -0.57
N LEU A 165 7.80 13.57 -0.54
CA LEU A 165 9.22 13.36 -0.85
C LEU A 165 9.85 12.47 0.23
N PHE A 166 10.38 11.31 -0.17
CA PHE A 166 10.73 10.23 0.75
C PHE A 166 12.21 9.84 0.68
N HIS A 167 12.77 9.74 -0.54
CA HIS A 167 14.20 9.51 -0.75
C HIS A 167 14.83 10.67 -1.53
N SER A 168 16.12 10.90 -1.26
CA SER A 168 16.93 11.91 -1.92
C SER A 168 18.03 11.25 -2.75
N TYR A 169 18.25 11.78 -3.95
CA TYR A 169 19.26 11.33 -4.91
C TYR A 169 19.90 12.55 -5.57
N GLU A 170 21.06 12.38 -6.21
CA GLU A 170 21.75 13.46 -6.94
C GLU A 170 20.87 14.01 -8.07
N GLU A 171 20.10 13.17 -8.75
CA GLU A 171 19.15 13.61 -9.79
C GLU A 171 17.83 14.18 -9.25
N GLY A 172 17.66 14.25 -7.93
CA GLY A 172 16.51 14.82 -7.26
C GLY A 172 15.73 13.85 -6.37
N ASN A 173 14.83 14.44 -5.58
CA ASN A 173 14.05 13.73 -4.57
C ASN A 173 12.91 12.91 -5.20
N ARG A 174 12.62 11.74 -4.63
CA ARG A 174 11.62 10.80 -5.13
C ARG A 174 10.53 10.52 -4.11
N THR A 175 9.29 10.48 -4.58
CA THR A 175 8.14 10.03 -3.79
C THR A 175 8.01 8.51 -3.82
N PRO A 176 7.26 7.88 -2.90
CA PRO A 176 7.03 6.45 -2.94
C PRO A 176 6.33 6.00 -4.23
N VAL A 177 5.46 6.81 -4.85
CA VAL A 177 4.93 6.49 -6.19
C VAL A 177 6.05 6.29 -7.20
N GLY A 178 7.00 7.22 -7.26
CA GLY A 178 8.17 7.11 -8.15
C GLY A 178 9.05 5.91 -7.81
N GLU A 179 9.19 5.57 -6.53
CA GLU A 179 9.91 4.37 -6.10
C GLU A 179 9.23 3.08 -6.52
N GLN A 180 7.90 3.00 -6.40
CA GLN A 180 7.14 1.82 -6.81
C GLN A 180 7.21 1.62 -8.33
N MET A 181 7.19 2.72 -9.11
CA MET A 181 7.40 2.70 -10.57
C MET A 181 8.79 2.17 -10.92
N THR A 182 9.82 2.70 -10.27
CA THR A 182 11.22 2.29 -10.52
C THR A 182 11.45 0.82 -10.15
N GLU A 183 10.98 0.40 -8.98
CA GLU A 183 11.11 -0.99 -8.52
C GLU A 183 10.35 -1.98 -9.43
N GLY A 184 9.19 -1.58 -9.98
CA GLY A 184 8.38 -2.44 -10.84
C GLY A 184 9.08 -2.87 -12.13
N THR A 185 10.02 -2.06 -12.66
CA THR A 185 10.76 -2.41 -13.88
C THR A 185 11.73 -3.57 -13.69
N LEU A 186 12.06 -3.93 -12.44
CA LEU A 186 13.06 -4.96 -12.12
C LEU A 186 12.48 -6.38 -12.12
N TYR A 187 11.16 -6.54 -11.95
CA TYR A 187 10.54 -7.87 -11.90
C TYR A 187 9.17 -7.98 -12.57
N ALA A 188 8.50 -6.88 -12.89
CA ALA A 188 7.14 -6.89 -13.47
C ALA A 188 7.09 -6.29 -14.89
N LYS A 189 8.25 -6.10 -15.53
CA LYS A 189 8.34 -5.65 -16.92
C LYS A 189 8.08 -6.83 -17.86
N ASP A 190 7.03 -6.73 -18.67
CA ASP A 190 6.66 -7.77 -19.63
C ASP A 190 7.60 -7.79 -20.86
N LYS A 191 7.41 -8.77 -21.74
CA LYS A 191 8.18 -8.93 -22.98
C LYS A 191 8.10 -7.74 -23.95
N ASN A 192 7.09 -6.88 -23.82
CA ASN A 192 6.92 -5.67 -24.63
C ASN A 192 7.51 -4.43 -23.92
N GLY A 193 8.16 -4.61 -22.78
CA GLY A 193 8.72 -3.53 -21.97
C GLY A 193 7.69 -2.76 -21.15
N VAL A 194 6.47 -3.30 -20.96
CA VAL A 194 5.38 -2.63 -20.22
C VAL A 194 5.37 -3.10 -18.76
N VAL A 195 5.23 -2.16 -17.83
CA VAL A 195 5.00 -2.41 -16.40
C VAL A 195 3.59 -1.96 -16.05
N ASN A 196 2.73 -2.89 -15.61
CA ASN A 196 1.39 -2.57 -15.13
C ASN A 196 1.43 -2.29 -13.62
N ILE A 197 0.93 -1.12 -13.23
CA ILE A 197 0.84 -0.71 -11.83
C ILE A 197 -0.60 -0.28 -11.55
N HIS A 198 -1.13 -0.76 -10.44
CA HIS A 198 -2.45 -0.40 -9.98
C HIS A 198 -2.36 0.21 -8.58
N PHE A 199 -2.79 1.45 -8.42
CA PHE A 199 -2.85 2.10 -7.11
C PHE A 199 -4.28 2.10 -6.57
N THR A 200 -4.46 1.70 -5.31
CA THR A 200 -5.71 2.03 -4.60
C THR A 200 -5.54 3.35 -3.88
N VAL A 201 -6.40 4.32 -4.16
CA VAL A 201 -6.31 5.69 -3.64
C VAL A 201 -7.63 6.06 -2.97
N SER A 202 -7.65 7.14 -2.17
CA SER A 202 -8.91 7.74 -1.75
C SER A 202 -9.46 8.62 -2.87
N GLU A 203 -10.79 8.80 -2.91
CA GLU A 203 -11.44 9.67 -3.89
C GLU A 203 -10.83 11.08 -3.90
N GLU A 204 -10.65 11.66 -2.72
CA GLU A 204 -10.07 13.00 -2.52
C GLU A 204 -8.67 13.16 -3.10
N HIS A 205 -7.85 12.10 -3.11
CA HIS A 205 -6.45 12.17 -3.52
C HIS A 205 -6.19 11.62 -4.92
N LYS A 206 -7.21 11.06 -5.59
CA LYS A 206 -7.05 10.40 -6.88
C LYS A 206 -6.42 11.32 -7.93
N GLU A 207 -6.93 12.55 -8.04
CA GLU A 207 -6.43 13.53 -9.00
C GLU A 207 -4.96 13.88 -8.76
N LEU A 208 -4.54 14.01 -7.49
CA LEU A 208 -3.13 14.29 -7.15
C LEU A 208 -2.19 13.16 -7.59
N PHE A 209 -2.61 11.90 -7.47
CA PHE A 209 -1.84 10.76 -7.98
C PHE A 209 -1.78 10.75 -9.51
N GLU A 210 -2.89 11.04 -10.19
CA GLU A 210 -2.94 11.11 -11.65
C GLU A 210 -2.02 12.21 -12.18
N LEU A 211 -2.05 13.40 -11.58
CA LEU A 211 -1.17 14.52 -11.91
C LEU A 211 0.30 14.18 -11.68
N LEU A 212 0.65 13.60 -10.52
CA LEU A 212 2.03 13.21 -10.21
C LEU A 212 2.56 12.20 -11.22
N VAL A 213 1.79 11.15 -11.52
CA VAL A 213 2.19 10.13 -12.49
C VAL A 213 2.32 10.74 -13.88
N ALA A 214 1.35 11.54 -14.34
CA ALA A 214 1.42 12.20 -15.64
C ALA A 214 2.68 13.07 -15.77
N ALA A 215 3.00 13.86 -14.74
CA ALA A 215 4.17 14.75 -14.73
C ALA A 215 5.52 13.99 -14.76
N ARG A 216 5.57 12.77 -14.23
CA ARG A 216 6.83 12.01 -14.07
C ARG A 216 6.99 10.85 -15.05
N ARG A 217 5.89 10.38 -15.66
CA ARG A 217 5.85 9.15 -16.46
C ARG A 217 6.87 9.15 -17.58
N LEU A 218 6.88 10.15 -18.46
CA LEU A 218 7.82 10.19 -19.59
C LEU A 218 9.29 10.17 -19.13
N GLY A 219 9.61 10.90 -18.06
CA GLY A 219 10.95 10.89 -17.47
C GLY A 219 11.36 9.50 -16.98
N TYR A 220 10.46 8.79 -16.31
CA TYR A 220 10.71 7.41 -15.89
C TYR A 220 10.77 6.44 -17.07
N GLU A 221 9.90 6.56 -18.07
CA GLU A 221 9.90 5.69 -19.24
C GLU A 221 11.22 5.77 -20.02
N LEU A 222 11.73 6.99 -20.23
CA LEU A 222 13.03 7.23 -20.86
C LEU A 222 14.18 6.72 -20.02
N LYS A 223 14.20 7.06 -18.71
CA LYS A 223 15.30 6.67 -17.81
C LYS A 223 15.40 5.17 -17.61
N LEU A 224 14.25 4.48 -17.52
CA LEU A 224 14.19 3.07 -17.11
C LEU A 224 14.02 2.11 -18.29
N GLY A 225 13.88 2.62 -19.52
CA GLY A 225 13.67 1.79 -20.71
C GLY A 225 12.43 0.90 -20.57
N ALA A 226 11.32 1.49 -20.14
CA ALA A 226 10.06 0.81 -19.89
C ALA A 226 8.87 1.71 -20.24
N LYS A 227 7.70 1.14 -20.48
CA LYS A 227 6.42 1.85 -20.58
C LYS A 227 5.58 1.57 -19.34
N PHE A 228 4.92 2.57 -18.78
CA PHE A 228 4.09 2.38 -17.60
C PHE A 228 2.61 2.38 -17.96
N ARG A 229 1.88 1.33 -17.59
CA ARG A 229 0.42 1.34 -17.59
C ARG A 229 -0.06 1.48 -16.15
N VAL A 230 -0.39 2.71 -15.76
CA VAL A 230 -0.89 3.02 -14.43
C VAL A 230 -2.41 3.08 -14.45
N SER A 231 -3.04 2.42 -13.48
CA SER A 231 -4.48 2.43 -13.24
C SER A 231 -4.76 2.69 -11.77
N TYR A 232 -6.00 3.08 -11.47
CA TYR A 232 -6.42 3.46 -10.13
C TYR A 232 -7.75 2.81 -9.79
N SER A 233 -7.93 2.45 -8.52
CA SER A 233 -9.24 2.17 -7.94
C SER A 233 -9.40 2.95 -6.64
N VAL A 234 -10.65 3.18 -6.26
CA VAL A 234 -11.00 3.73 -4.96
C VAL A 234 -11.65 2.63 -4.13
N GLN A 235 -11.51 2.71 -2.80
CA GLN A 235 -12.22 1.79 -1.92
C GLN A 235 -13.73 1.92 -2.14
N LYS A 236 -14.39 0.81 -2.49
CA LYS A 236 -15.83 0.79 -2.72
C LYS A 236 -16.55 1.10 -1.40
N PRO A 237 -17.47 2.10 -1.34
CA PRO A 237 -18.25 2.40 -0.15
C PRO A 237 -19.06 1.21 0.38
N SER A 238 -19.33 0.21 -0.47
CA SER A 238 -20.00 -1.04 -0.11
C SER A 238 -19.22 -1.90 0.87
N THR A 239 -17.92 -1.61 1.04
CA THR A 239 -17.03 -2.30 1.97
C THR A 239 -16.97 -1.63 3.34
N ASP A 240 -17.64 -0.49 3.53
CA ASP A 240 -17.65 0.19 4.81
C ASP A 240 -18.34 -0.65 5.89
N THR A 241 -17.76 -0.61 7.10
CA THR A 241 -18.31 -1.26 8.28
C THR A 241 -19.19 -0.27 9.04
N LEU A 242 -20.39 -0.71 9.43
CA LEU A 242 -21.28 0.07 10.29
C LEU A 242 -20.64 0.24 11.68
N ALA A 243 -20.53 1.47 12.15
CA ALA A 243 -20.09 1.74 13.51
C ALA A 243 -21.18 1.31 14.51
N VAL A 244 -20.79 0.81 15.67
CA VAL A 244 -21.71 0.39 16.74
C VAL A 244 -21.33 1.03 18.08
N ASP A 245 -22.31 1.16 18.97
CA ASP A 245 -22.10 1.51 20.38
C ASP A 245 -21.55 0.32 21.21
N MET A 246 -21.35 0.55 22.51
CA MET A 246 -20.81 -0.47 23.42
C MET A 246 -21.76 -1.66 23.60
N GLU A 247 -23.04 -1.46 23.29
CA GLU A 247 -24.11 -2.46 23.30
C GLU A 247 -24.29 -3.17 21.94
N ASN A 248 -23.42 -2.89 20.96
CA ASN A 248 -23.47 -3.40 19.58
C ASN A 248 -24.74 -3.01 18.80
N ASN A 249 -25.34 -1.86 19.10
CA ASN A 249 -26.38 -1.25 18.27
C ASN A 249 -25.77 -0.28 17.26
N PRO A 250 -26.40 -0.08 16.08
CA PRO A 250 -25.95 0.89 15.09
C PRO A 250 -25.73 2.29 15.69
N PHE A 251 -24.50 2.80 15.56
CA PHE A 251 -24.13 4.13 16.03
C PHE A 251 -24.67 5.19 15.07
N ARG A 252 -25.15 6.30 15.65
CA ARG A 252 -25.66 7.46 14.91
C ARG A 252 -24.90 8.72 15.27
N ASP A 253 -24.68 9.58 14.29
CA ASP A 253 -24.13 10.91 14.52
C ASP A 253 -25.15 11.86 15.17
N GLU A 254 -24.73 13.09 15.46
CA GLU A 254 -25.59 14.14 16.04
C GLU A 254 -26.80 14.48 15.15
N GLY A 255 -26.70 14.22 13.84
CA GLY A 255 -27.79 14.38 12.87
C GLY A 255 -28.71 13.17 12.76
N GLY A 256 -28.48 12.11 13.53
CA GLY A 256 -29.26 10.88 13.52
C GLY A 256 -28.93 9.92 12.37
N SER A 257 -27.90 10.19 11.56
CA SER A 257 -27.49 9.35 10.44
C SER A 257 -26.59 8.21 10.87
N LEU A 258 -26.65 7.07 10.18
CA LEU A 258 -25.75 5.94 10.45
C LEU A 258 -24.30 6.31 10.13
N LEU A 259 -23.41 6.06 11.10
CA LEU A 259 -21.98 6.28 10.90
C LEU A 259 -21.29 5.03 10.34
N PHE A 260 -20.53 5.22 9.27
CA PHE A 260 -19.74 4.17 8.64
C PHE A 260 -18.25 4.46 8.78
N ARG A 261 -17.46 3.40 8.93
CA ARG A 261 -15.99 3.47 8.91
C ARG A 261 -15.46 2.63 7.75
N PRO A 262 -14.37 3.03 7.09
CA PRO A 262 -13.77 2.22 6.03
C PRO A 262 -13.43 0.81 6.54
N GLY A 263 -13.87 -0.24 5.83
CA GLY A 263 -13.81 -1.65 6.25
C GLY A 263 -12.43 -2.31 6.31
N GLY A 264 -11.36 -1.53 6.46
CA GLY A 264 -9.99 -2.02 6.52
C GLY A 264 -9.58 -2.83 5.28
N HIS A 265 -8.69 -3.81 5.46
CA HIS A 265 -8.11 -4.61 4.37
C HIS A 265 -9.12 -5.48 3.61
N GLY A 266 -10.38 -5.64 4.08
CA GLY A 266 -11.42 -6.37 3.34
C GLY A 266 -11.78 -5.73 2.00
N ALA A 267 -11.59 -4.41 1.88
CA ALA A 267 -11.74 -3.70 0.61
C ALA A 267 -10.71 -4.07 -0.46
N LEU A 268 -9.58 -4.65 -0.05
CA LEU A 268 -8.53 -5.11 -0.96
C LEU A 268 -9.05 -6.23 -1.87
N ILE A 269 -9.81 -7.19 -1.33
CA ILE A 269 -10.25 -8.38 -2.07
C ILE A 269 -11.17 -7.97 -3.23
N GLU A 270 -12.11 -7.06 -2.97
CA GLU A 270 -13.01 -6.53 -4.01
C GLU A 270 -12.25 -5.79 -5.11
N ASN A 271 -11.23 -5.01 -4.76
CA ASN A 271 -10.41 -4.33 -5.74
C ASN A 271 -9.53 -5.32 -6.52
N LEU A 272 -9.03 -6.38 -5.88
CA LEU A 272 -8.24 -7.43 -6.53
C LEU A 272 -9.07 -8.22 -7.54
N ASN A 273 -10.35 -8.49 -7.26
CA ASN A 273 -11.25 -9.19 -8.18
C ASN A 273 -11.44 -8.45 -9.51
N ASP A 274 -11.28 -7.12 -9.51
CA ASP A 274 -11.39 -6.29 -10.71
C ASP A 274 -10.09 -6.26 -11.54
N ILE A 275 -8.99 -6.85 -11.04
CA ILE A 275 -7.69 -6.87 -11.71
C ILE A 275 -7.58 -8.12 -12.58
N ASP A 276 -7.78 -7.94 -13.89
CA ASP A 276 -7.41 -8.93 -14.89
C ASP A 276 -5.89 -9.04 -15.00
N SER A 277 -5.27 -10.05 -14.38
CA SER A 277 -3.82 -10.31 -14.43
C SER A 277 -3.52 -11.76 -14.08
N ASP A 278 -2.51 -12.38 -14.72
CA ASP A 278 -2.06 -13.73 -14.36
C ASP A 278 -1.35 -13.76 -13.00
N PHE A 279 -0.57 -12.70 -12.71
CA PHE A 279 0.19 -12.54 -11.46
C PHE A 279 -0.02 -11.16 -10.87
N ILE A 280 -0.21 -11.10 -9.55
CA ILE A 280 -0.37 -9.84 -8.81
C ILE A 280 0.66 -9.78 -7.67
N PHE A 281 1.52 -8.75 -7.69
CA PHE A 281 2.37 -8.42 -6.56
C PHE A 281 1.72 -7.34 -5.71
N ILE A 282 1.40 -7.67 -4.47
CA ILE A 282 0.81 -6.72 -3.51
C ILE A 282 1.92 -6.13 -2.64
N LYS A 283 2.04 -4.80 -2.59
CA LYS A 283 3.04 -4.11 -1.77
C LYS A 283 2.51 -2.77 -1.27
N ASN A 284 2.64 -2.49 0.03
CA ASN A 284 2.27 -1.19 0.58
C ASN A 284 3.07 -0.05 -0.07
N ILE A 285 2.43 1.10 -0.28
CA ILE A 285 3.02 2.27 -0.93
C ILE A 285 4.33 2.73 -0.29
N ASP A 286 4.45 2.66 1.04
CA ASP A 286 5.57 3.15 1.83
C ASP A 286 6.65 2.11 2.10
N ASN A 287 6.41 0.84 1.75
CA ASN A 287 7.45 -0.18 1.78
C ASN A 287 8.32 -0.02 0.53
N VAL A 288 9.20 0.97 0.54
CA VAL A 288 10.12 1.29 -0.56
C VAL A 288 11.53 1.42 -0.03
N VAL A 289 12.52 1.06 -0.84
CA VAL A 289 13.94 1.13 -0.48
C VAL A 289 14.71 2.04 -1.44
N PRO A 290 15.84 2.66 -1.02
CA PRO A 290 16.68 3.43 -1.92
C PRO A 290 17.24 2.59 -3.08
N ASP A 291 17.62 3.23 -4.20
CA ASP A 291 18.10 2.53 -5.42
C ASP A 291 19.18 1.48 -5.15
N ARG A 292 20.14 1.75 -4.26
CA ARG A 292 21.21 0.82 -3.87
C ARG A 292 20.74 -0.52 -3.28
N LEU A 293 19.48 -0.62 -2.84
CA LEU A 293 18.90 -1.84 -2.25
C LEU A 293 17.86 -2.50 -3.16
N LYS A 294 17.44 -1.85 -4.26
CA LYS A 294 16.33 -2.33 -5.10
C LYS A 294 16.64 -3.62 -5.84
N GLU A 295 17.88 -3.84 -6.27
CA GLU A 295 18.25 -5.09 -6.95
C GLU A 295 18.10 -6.30 -6.03
N SER A 296 18.53 -6.16 -4.77
CA SER A 296 18.36 -7.20 -3.76
C SER A 296 16.88 -7.46 -3.47
N GLU A 297 16.07 -6.41 -3.33
CA GLU A 297 14.62 -6.56 -3.16
C GLU A 297 13.97 -7.25 -4.38
N ALA A 298 14.35 -6.84 -5.59
CA ALA A 298 13.83 -7.40 -6.84
C ALA A 298 14.20 -8.88 -7.00
N LEU A 299 15.40 -9.30 -6.59
CA LEU A 299 15.81 -10.70 -6.57
C LEU A 299 14.80 -11.55 -5.81
N TYR A 300 14.45 -11.16 -4.58
CA TYR A 300 13.47 -11.90 -3.78
C TYR A 300 12.05 -11.85 -4.37
N LYS A 301 11.68 -10.78 -5.10
CA LYS A 301 10.42 -10.73 -5.84
C LYS A 301 10.38 -11.70 -7.01
N GLN A 302 11.48 -11.80 -7.76
CA GLN A 302 11.62 -12.79 -8.85
C GLN A 302 11.57 -14.22 -8.31
N LEU A 303 12.24 -14.49 -7.18
CA LEU A 303 12.17 -15.80 -6.50
C LEU A 303 10.75 -16.14 -6.08
N LEU A 304 10.05 -15.20 -5.43
CA LEU A 304 8.65 -15.40 -5.04
C LEU A 304 7.74 -15.65 -6.25
N GLY A 305 7.94 -14.91 -7.34
CA GLY A 305 7.24 -15.14 -8.61
C GLY A 305 7.51 -16.53 -9.18
N GLY A 306 8.78 -16.98 -9.15
CA GLY A 306 9.18 -18.30 -9.60
C GLY A 306 8.57 -19.44 -8.79
N VAL A 307 8.55 -19.30 -7.46
CA VAL A 307 7.87 -20.24 -6.56
C VAL A 307 6.39 -20.36 -6.92
N LEU A 308 5.72 -19.23 -7.16
CA LEU A 308 4.31 -19.20 -7.56
C LEU A 308 4.09 -19.87 -8.92
N VAL A 309 4.93 -19.58 -9.91
CA VAL A 309 4.87 -20.22 -11.24
C VAL A 309 5.01 -21.73 -11.13
N LYS A 310 6.01 -22.23 -10.41
CA LYS A 310 6.22 -23.67 -10.22
C LYS A 310 5.08 -24.34 -9.47
N MET A 311 4.54 -23.67 -8.45
CA MET A 311 3.36 -24.13 -7.72
C MET A 311 2.14 -24.24 -8.64
N GLN A 312 1.89 -23.22 -9.46
CA GLN A 312 0.79 -23.22 -10.44
C GLN A 312 0.95 -24.34 -11.47
N GLN A 313 2.15 -24.51 -12.05
CA GLN A 313 2.44 -25.56 -13.03
C GLN A 313 2.17 -26.95 -12.44
N ARG A 314 2.59 -27.20 -11.20
CA ARG A 314 2.34 -28.45 -10.49
C ARG A 314 0.83 -28.67 -10.28
N ALA A 315 0.12 -27.66 -9.81
CA ALA A 315 -1.33 -27.73 -9.60
C ALA A 315 -2.09 -28.02 -10.91
N PHE A 316 -1.74 -27.36 -12.01
CA PHE A 316 -2.37 -27.57 -13.31
C PHE A 316 -2.01 -28.91 -13.95
N GLY A 317 -0.77 -29.38 -13.75
CA GLY A 317 -0.36 -30.72 -14.13
C GLY A 317 -1.23 -31.78 -13.47
N TYR A 318 -1.46 -31.66 -12.15
CA TYR A 318 -2.35 -32.57 -11.41
C TYR A 318 -3.78 -32.52 -11.91
N LEU A 319 -4.32 -31.33 -12.16
CA LEU A 319 -5.67 -31.18 -12.70
C LEU A 319 -5.81 -31.86 -14.07
N GLY A 320 -4.80 -31.72 -14.93
CA GLY A 320 -4.76 -32.37 -16.24
C GLY A 320 -4.78 -33.90 -16.13
N GLU A 321 -3.97 -34.48 -15.25
CA GLU A 321 -3.92 -35.94 -15.01
C GLU A 321 -5.23 -36.49 -14.42
N LEU A 322 -5.86 -35.74 -13.50
CA LEU A 322 -7.16 -36.12 -12.93
C LEU A 322 -8.25 -36.09 -14.00
N THR A 323 -8.26 -35.05 -14.84
CA THR A 323 -9.27 -34.87 -15.88
C THR A 323 -9.09 -35.88 -17.02
N SER A 324 -7.86 -36.32 -17.29
CA SER A 324 -7.60 -37.34 -18.31
C SER A 324 -8.00 -38.76 -17.88
N GLY A 325 -8.36 -38.97 -16.60
CA GLY A 325 -8.72 -40.28 -16.05
C GLY A 325 -7.55 -41.28 -15.99
N LYS A 326 -6.31 -40.83 -16.20
CA LYS A 326 -5.09 -41.67 -16.25
C LYS A 326 -4.17 -41.40 -15.06
N CYS A 327 -4.76 -41.13 -13.90
CA CYS A 327 -3.98 -40.84 -12.69
C CYS A 327 -3.62 -42.16 -11.97
N SER A 328 -2.33 -42.40 -11.78
CA SER A 328 -1.86 -43.58 -11.05
C SER A 328 -2.17 -43.44 -9.55
N ASN A 329 -2.26 -44.57 -8.84
CA ASN A 329 -2.52 -44.54 -7.39
C ASN A 329 -1.42 -43.77 -6.63
N GLY A 330 -0.15 -43.90 -7.04
CA GLY A 330 0.96 -43.15 -6.44
C GLY A 330 0.80 -41.63 -6.63
N LYS A 331 0.31 -41.22 -7.80
CA LYS A 331 0.09 -39.81 -8.11
C LYS A 331 -1.13 -39.23 -7.39
N LEU A 332 -2.21 -40.00 -7.27
CA LEU A 332 -3.35 -39.68 -6.41
C LEU A 332 -2.93 -39.43 -4.95
N GLN A 333 -2.04 -40.26 -4.41
CA GLN A 333 -1.51 -40.07 -3.05
C GLN A 333 -0.65 -38.80 -2.92
N GLU A 334 0.11 -38.44 -3.95
CA GLU A 334 0.86 -37.18 -3.99
C GLU A 334 -0.09 -35.98 -4.01
N ILE A 335 -1.13 -36.02 -4.85
CA ILE A 335 -2.14 -34.96 -4.98
C ILE A 335 -2.88 -34.76 -3.67
N LEU A 336 -3.26 -35.83 -2.97
CA LEU A 336 -3.95 -35.74 -1.67
C LEU A 336 -3.11 -35.05 -0.58
N LYS A 337 -1.78 -35.02 -0.73
CA LYS A 337 -0.85 -34.37 0.20
C LYS A 337 -0.42 -32.97 -0.28
N PHE A 338 -0.91 -32.53 -1.44
CA PHE A 338 -0.58 -31.24 -2.02
C PHE A 338 -1.49 -30.16 -1.42
N THR A 339 -0.99 -29.46 -0.41
CA THR A 339 -1.65 -28.31 0.24
C THR A 339 -0.62 -27.29 0.69
#